data_AF-A0A699W7S5-F1
#
_entry.id   AF-A0A699W7S5-F1
#
_cell.length_a   1.000
_cell.length_b   1.000
_cell.length_c   1.000
_cell.angle_alpha   90.00
_cell.angle_beta   90.00
_cell.angle_gamma   90.00
#
_symmetry.space_group_name_H-M   'P 1'
#
loop_
_entity.id
_entity.type
_entity.pdbx_description
1 polymer ?
#
loop_
_entity_poly.entity_id
_entity_poly.type
_entity_poly.pdbx_seq_one_letter_code
_entity_poly.pdbx_strand_id
1 'polypeptide(L)' 'SVFQISECKEKDRVKFAMATLRGRALTWWNERTKAMGIEAANNTPWSELLGQLIQDKADEATEGEKRKGESDRGGRG' A
#
# COMPACT_ATOMS: atom_id res chain seq x y z
N SER A 1 6.15 7.12 -20.10
CA SER A 1 6.01 6.85 -18.64
C SER A 1 7.07 7.62 -17.87
N VAL A 2 6.81 8.09 -16.63
CA VAL A 2 7.80 8.80 -15.79
C VAL A 2 9.12 8.02 -15.69
N PHE A 3 9.04 6.69 -15.60
CA PHE A 3 10.20 5.80 -15.56
C PHE A 3 11.04 5.79 -16.85
N GLN A 4 10.46 6.09 -18.01
CA GLN A 4 11.18 6.17 -19.28
C GLN A 4 11.87 7.52 -19.45
N ILE A 5 11.24 8.59 -18.96
CA ILE A 5 11.81 9.95 -19.00
C ILE A 5 13.00 10.06 -18.02
N SER A 6 12.92 9.36 -16.89
CA SER A 6 13.97 9.36 -15.87
C SER A 6 15.03 8.26 -16.05
N GLU A 7 15.02 7.54 -17.19
CA GLU A 7 15.90 6.39 -17.46
C GLU A 7 15.96 5.38 -16.29
N CYS A 8 14.83 5.17 -15.61
CA CYS A 8 14.79 4.36 -14.40
C CYS A 8 14.92 2.87 -14.76
N LYS A 9 16.03 2.28 -14.30
CA LYS A 9 16.27 0.83 -14.42
C LYS A 9 15.17 0.07 -13.72
N GLU A 10 14.79 -1.09 -14.24
CA GLU A 10 13.68 -1.88 -13.72
C GLU A 10 13.81 -2.18 -12.22
N LYS A 11 15.03 -2.50 -11.76
CA LYS A 11 15.39 -2.71 -10.36
C LYS A 11 15.18 -1.50 -9.43
N ASP A 12 15.10 -0.30 -9.98
CA ASP A 12 14.97 0.96 -9.24
C ASP A 12 13.54 1.53 -9.34
N ARG A 13 12.69 0.96 -10.20
CA ARG A 13 11.30 1.41 -10.39
C ARG A 13 10.47 1.29 -9.11
N VAL A 14 10.60 0.18 -8.39
CA VAL A 14 9.92 -0.04 -7.11
C VAL A 14 10.35 1.05 -6.13
N LYS A 15 11.65 1.20 -5.88
CA LYS A 15 12.19 2.24 -4.97
C LYS A 15 11.65 3.62 -5.30
N PHE A 16 11.65 3.98 -6.58
CA PHE A 16 11.20 5.29 -7.03
C PHE A 16 9.69 5.46 -6.86
N ALA A 17 8.89 4.46 -7.25
CA ALA A 17 7.45 4.48 -7.06
C ALA A 17 7.08 4.58 -5.57
N MET A 18 7.75 3.79 -4.72
CA MET A 18 7.48 3.76 -3.29
C MET A 18 7.86 5.07 -2.60
N ALA A 19 8.91 5.76 -3.06
CA ALA A 19 9.28 7.09 -2.59
C ALA A 19 8.22 8.17 -2.88
N THR A 20 7.32 7.93 -3.85
CA THR A 20 6.20 8.85 -4.15
C THR A 20 4.94 8.58 -3.32
N LEU A 21 4.89 7.48 -2.57
CA LEU A 21 3.73 7.14 -1.75
C LEU A 21 3.55 8.14 -0.62
N ARG A 22 2.29 8.40 -0.27
CA ARG A 22 1.91 9.31 0.81
C ARG A 22 0.82 8.70 1.68
N GLY A 23 0.72 9.20 2.91
CA GLY A 23 -0.32 8.80 3.86
C GLY A 23 -0.31 7.29 4.14
N ARG A 24 -1.49 6.66 4.05
CA ARG A 24 -1.65 5.23 4.35
C ARG A 24 -0.85 4.30 3.44
N ALA A 25 -0.68 4.65 2.16
CA ALA A 25 0.12 3.83 1.26
C ALA A 25 1.60 3.81 1.66
N LEU A 26 2.12 4.92 2.19
CA LEU A 26 3.47 4.98 2.76
C LEU A 26 3.57 4.17 4.05
N THR A 27 2.53 4.21 4.89
CA THR A 27 2.48 3.41 6.13
C THR A 27 2.50 1.91 5.82
N TRP A 28 1.69 1.47 4.86
CA TRP A 28 1.71 0.10 4.34
C TRP A 28 3.10 -0.31 3.85
N TRP A 29 3.77 0.53 3.06
CA TRP A 29 5.13 0.24 2.57
C TRP A 29 6.16 0.11 3.71
N ASN A 30 6.06 0.95 4.74
CA ASN A 30 6.93 0.86 5.91
C ASN A 30 6.73 -0.45 6.70
N GLU A 31 5.48 -0.87 6.91
CA GLU A 31 5.20 -2.16 7.56
C GLU A 31 5.67 -3.35 6.71
N ARG A 32 5.49 -3.28 5.38
CA ARG A 32 5.97 -4.30 4.45
C ARG A 32 7.48 -4.47 4.51
N THR A 33 8.22 -3.37 4.40
CA THR A 33 9.70 -3.36 4.46
C THR A 33 10.21 -3.80 5.83
N LYS A 34 9.48 -3.52 6.91
CA LYS A 34 9.77 -4.03 8.26
C LYS A 34 9.55 -5.55 8.37
N ALA A 35 8.49 -6.07 7.75
CA ALA A 35 8.15 -7.50 7.81
C ALA A 35 9.08 -8.38 6.99
N MET A 36 9.49 -7.95 5.79
CA MET A 36 10.28 -8.78 4.85
C MET A 36 11.71 -8.31 4.62
N GLY A 37 12.05 -7.08 5.06
CA GLY A 37 13.31 -6.42 4.75
C GLY A 37 13.24 -5.57 3.46
N ILE A 38 13.93 -4.43 3.46
CA ILE A 38 13.92 -3.46 2.36
C ILE A 38 14.45 -4.03 1.04
N GLU A 39 15.43 -4.94 1.08
CA GLU A 39 15.97 -5.57 -0.13
C GLU A 39 14.98 -6.53 -0.78
N ALA A 40 14.36 -7.41 0.02
CA ALA A 40 13.34 -8.33 -0.48
C ALA A 40 12.11 -7.57 -1.01
N ALA A 41 11.68 -6.52 -0.31
CA ALA A 41 10.58 -5.65 -0.73
C ALA A 41 10.87 -4.96 -2.07
N ASN A 42 12.08 -4.43 -2.26
CA ASN A 42 12.47 -3.77 -3.51
C ASN A 42 12.64 -4.74 -4.69
N ASN A 43 12.98 -6.00 -4.43
CA ASN A 43 13.08 -7.04 -5.45
C ASN A 43 11.74 -7.72 -5.78
N THR A 44 10.67 -7.36 -5.06
CA THR A 44 9.33 -7.91 -5.32
C THR A 44 8.81 -7.41 -6.69
N PRO A 45 8.26 -8.29 -7.55
CA PRO A 45 7.69 -7.86 -8.81
C PRO A 45 6.63 -6.77 -8.64
N TRP A 46 6.68 -5.75 -9.50
CA TRP A 46 5.77 -4.60 -9.42
C TRP A 46 4.29 -4.99 -9.51
N SER A 47 3.95 -6.00 -10.31
CA SER A 47 2.58 -6.52 -10.43
C SER A 47 2.04 -7.09 -9.10
N GLU A 48 2.89 -7.78 -8.35
CA GLU A 48 2.52 -8.36 -7.06
C GLU A 48 2.36 -7.28 -5.99
N LEU A 49 3.25 -6.28 -5.97
CA LEU A 49 3.14 -5.13 -5.08
C LEU A 49 1.83 -4.35 -5.31
N LEU A 50 1.46 -4.15 -6.58
CA LEU A 50 0.19 -3.50 -6.92
C LEU A 50 -1.01 -4.32 -6.45
N GLY A 51 -0.99 -5.65 -6.63
CA GLY A 51 -2.06 -6.53 -6.14
C GLY A 51 -2.26 -6.40 -4.64
N GLN A 52 -1.17 -6.44 -3.87
CA GLN A 52 -1.21 -6.31 -2.41
C GLN A 52 -1.70 -4.93 -1.95
N LEU A 53 -1.27 -3.86 -2.61
CA LEU A 53 -1.72 -2.50 -2.31
C LEU A 53 -3.22 -2.31 -2.60
N ILE A 54 -3.73 -2.94 -3.66
CA ILE A 54 -5.17 -2.91 -3.99
C ILE A 54 -5.98 -3.72 -2.97
N GLN A 55 -5.48 -4.87 -2.51
CA GLN A 55 -6.13 -5.66 -1.46
C GLN A 55 -6.20 -4.91 -0.13
N ASP A 56 -5.10 -4.29 0.32
CA ASP A 56 -5.07 -3.49 1.55
C ASP A 56 -6.11 -2.36 1.53
N LYS A 57 -6.32 -1.75 0.35
CA LYS A 57 -7.38 -0.75 0.12
C LYS A 57 -8.79 -1.32 0.16
N ALA A 58 -8.99 -2.54 -0.30
CA ALA A 58 -10.29 -3.21 -0.29
C ALA A 58 -10.69 -3.65 1.12
N ASP A 59 -9.75 -4.19 1.90
CA ASP A 59 -9.96 -4.54 3.32
C ASP A 59 -10.27 -3.31 4.19
N GLU A 60 -9.75 -2.14 3.80
CA GLU A 60 -10.12 -0.88 4.46
C GLU A 60 -11.59 -0.50 4.21
N ALA A 61 -12.09 -0.70 2.99
CA ALA A 61 -13.46 -0.32 2.63
C ALA A 61 -14.49 -1.16 3.39
N THR A 62 -14.22 -2.46 3.56
CA THR A 62 -15.08 -3.38 4.31
C THR A 62 -15.05 -3.08 5.81
N GLU A 63 -13.87 -2.75 6.37
CA GLU A 63 -13.77 -2.46 7.81
C GLU A 63 -14.23 -1.04 8.19
N GLY A 64 -14.16 -0.09 7.25
CA GLY A 64 -14.80 1.22 7.37
C GLY A 64 -16.32 1.14 7.43
N GLU A 65 -16.94 0.28 6.61
CA GLU A 65 -18.38 0.01 6.67
C GLU A 65 -18.81 -0.60 8.00
N LYS A 66 -18.02 -1.55 8.53
CA LYS A 66 -18.31 -2.25 9.78
C LYS A 66 -18.34 -1.31 10.99
N ARG A 67 -17.40 -0.38 11.07
CA ARG A 67 -17.34 0.64 12.14
C ARG A 67 -18.53 1.59 12.13
N LYS A 68 -19.04 1.96 10.96
CA LYS A 68 -20.23 2.82 10.84
C LYS A 68 -21.48 2.10 11.32
N GLY A 69 -21.66 0.84 10.92
CA GLY A 69 -22.80 0.03 11.34
C GLY A 69 -22.83 -0.33 12.84
N GLU A 70 -21.70 -0.32 13.54
CA GLU A 70 -21.64 -0.55 14.99
C GLU A 70 -21.94 0.72 15.79
N SER A 71 -21.49 1.89 15.31
CA SER A 71 -21.77 3.18 15.97
C SER A 71 -23.27 3.53 16.00
N ASP A 72 -24.03 3.15 14.97
CA ASP A 72 -25.47 3.44 14.89
C ASP A 72 -26.33 2.57 15.82
N ARG A 73 -25.80 1.48 16.39
CA ARG A 73 -26.54 0.60 17.31
C ARG A 73 -26.41 0.97 18.79
N GLY A 74 -25.54 1.92 19.14
CA GLY A 74 -25.30 2.35 20.52
C GLY A 74 -26.25 3.43 21.06
N GLY A 75 -27.12 4.00 20.23
CA GLY A 75 -27.99 5.13 20.58
C GLY A 75 -29.41 4.74 20.94
N ARG A 76 -29.63 3.91 21.96
CA ARG A 76 -30.92 3.79 22.66
C ARG A 76 -30.67 3.63 24.16
N GLY A 77 -30.50 4.76 24.82
CA GLY A 77 -30.57 4.92 26.27
C GLY A 77 -31.45 6.12 26.56
#